data_AF-A0A4R7F473-F1
#
_entry.id   AF-A0A4R7F473-F1
#
_cell.length_a   1.000
_cell.length_b   1.000
_cell.length_c   1.000
_cell.angle_alpha   90.00
_cell.angle_beta   90.00
_cell.angle_gamma   90.00
#
_symmetry.space_group_name_H-M   'P 1'
#
loop_
_entity.id
_entity.type
_entity.pdbx_description
1 polymer ?
#
loop_
_entity_poly.entity_id
_entity_poly.type
_entity_poly.pdbx_seq_one_letter_code
_entity_poly.pdbx_strand_id
1 'polypeptide(L)'
;MLLKNKNKVLISTMLFLLVAGILVLFYRNFQTSFSQLKTSNSSIDAKYIGYNKELDSLFDYNSPLLKIKIDELHHLAVESKDTLLLAYTYFYKAKAFKNYSKKDSVFFS
;
A
#
# COMPACT_ATOMS: atom_id res chain seq x y z
N MET A 1 51.89 27.36 -26.59
CA MET A 1 51.17 26.09 -26.31
C MET A 1 50.28 26.15 -25.05
N LEU A 2 50.58 27.01 -24.06
CA LEU A 2 49.85 27.09 -22.77
C LEU A 2 48.40 27.63 -22.83
N LEU A 3 48.07 28.52 -23.78
CA LEU A 3 46.71 29.08 -23.90
C LEU A 3 45.64 28.07 -24.37
N LYS A 4 46.02 27.07 -25.19
CA LYS A 4 45.08 26.04 -25.67
C LYS A 4 44.60 25.11 -24.55
N ASN A 5 45.42 24.87 -23.52
CA ASN A 5 45.05 23.99 -22.41
C ASN A 5 44.10 24.67 -21.42
N LYS A 6 44.22 25.98 -21.20
CA LYS A 6 43.30 26.74 -20.33
C LYS A 6 41.85 26.69 -20.84
N ASN A 7 41.63 26.85 -22.14
CA ASN A 7 40.28 26.79 -22.70
C ASN A 7 39.65 25.39 -22.63
N LYS A 8 40.45 24.32 -22.78
CA LYS A 8 39.95 22.94 -22.60
C LYS A 8 39.48 22.67 -21.17
N VAL A 9 40.22 23.16 -20.17
CA VAL A 9 39.83 23.02 -18.76
C VAL A 9 38.54 23.78 -18.47
N LEU A 10 38.39 24.98 -19.03
CA LEU A 10 37.22 25.84 -18.84
C LEU A 10 35.94 25.24 -19.46
N ILE A 11 36.07 24.63 -20.64
CA ILE A 11 34.96 23.91 -21.30
C ILE A 11 34.56 22.68 -20.49
N SER A 12 35.53 21.92 -19.96
CA SER A 12 35.27 20.73 -19.16
C SER A 12 34.55 21.05 -17.85
N THR A 13 34.91 22.14 -17.17
CA THR A 13 34.24 22.54 -15.93
C THR A 13 32.83 23.07 -16.17
N MET A 14 32.59 23.80 -17.26
CA MET A 14 31.23 24.21 -17.64
C MET A 14 30.33 23.00 -17.93
N LEU A 15 30.86 21.98 -18.63
CA LEU A 15 30.11 20.76 -18.92
C LEU A 15 29.76 19.98 -17.63
N PHE A 16 30.69 19.91 -16.69
CA PHE A 16 30.47 19.26 -15.39
C PHE A 16 29.37 19.96 -14.57
N LEU A 17 29.40 21.30 -14.51
CA LEU A 17 28.37 22.08 -13.82
C LEU A 17 26.99 21.91 -14.45
N LEU A 18 26.92 21.82 -15.78
CA LEU A 18 25.68 21.58 -16.50
C LEU A 18 25.06 20.22 -16.13
N VAL A 19 25.87 19.16 -16.15
CA VAL A 19 25.42 17.80 -15.80
C VAL A 19 24.99 17.72 -14.34
N ALA A 20 25.75 18.34 -13.43
CA ALA A 20 25.38 18.40 -12.02
C ALA A 20 24.04 19.14 -11.80
N GLY A 21 23.80 20.25 -12.51
CA GLY A 21 22.53 20.97 -12.44
C GLY A 21 21.33 20.14 -12.91
N ILE A 22 21.49 19.39 -14.00
CA ILE A 22 20.45 18.49 -14.52
C ILE A 22 20.14 17.39 -13.50
N LEU A 23 21.16 16.79 -12.88
CA LEU A 23 20.98 15.76 -11.83
C LEU A 23 20.21 16.30 -10.61
N VAL A 24 20.50 17.52 -10.17
CA VAL A 24 19.80 18.16 -9.05
C VAL A 24 18.32 18.40 -9.39
N LEU A 25 18.02 18.89 -10.60
CA LEU A 25 16.64 19.07 -11.05
C LEU A 25 15.89 17.74 -11.15
N PHE A 26 16.55 16.70 -11.65
CA PHE A 26 15.98 15.36 -11.76
C PHE A 26 15.66 14.77 -10.39
N TYR A 27 16.57 14.90 -9.42
CA TYR A 27 16.38 14.42 -8.05
C TYR A 27 15.23 15.16 -7.35
N ARG A 28 15.16 16.49 -7.54
CA ARG A 28 14.07 17.31 -7.00
C ARG A 28 12.71 16.88 -7.56
N ASN A 29 12.61 16.73 -8.88
CA ASN A 29 11.37 16.31 -9.53
C ASN A 29 10.92 14.93 -9.07
N PHE A 30 11.85 13.98 -8.99
CA PHE A 30 11.57 12.63 -8.51
C PHE A 30 11.05 12.63 -7.07
N GLN A 31 11.63 13.45 -6.19
CA GLN A 31 11.21 13.54 -4.80
C GLN A 31 9.81 14.14 -4.64
N THR A 32 9.42 15.13 -5.45
CA THR A 32 8.04 15.65 -5.47
C THR A 32 7.04 14.60 -5.93
N SER A 33 7.34 13.84 -6.99
CA SER A 33 6.46 12.77 -7.47
C SER A 33 6.32 11.64 -6.45
N PHE A 34 7.40 11.28 -5.75
CA PHE A 34 7.36 10.26 -4.69
C PHE A 34 6.62 10.72 -3.43
N SER A 35 6.72 12.01 -3.10
CA SER A 35 6.01 12.60 -1.96
C SER A 35 4.50 12.67 -2.21
N GLN A 36 4.07 12.93 -3.45
CA GLN A 36 2.66 12.91 -3.85
C GLN A 36 2.05 11.50 -3.86
N LEU A 37 2.84 10.46 -4.20
CA LEU A 37 2.45 9.06 -4.07
C LEU A 37 2.24 8.62 -2.61
N LYS A 38 3.00 9.18 -1.67
CA LYS A 38 2.87 8.87 -0.23
C LYS A 38 1.63 9.51 0.41
N THR A 39 1.18 10.66 -0.08
CA THR A 39 -0.02 11.34 0.46
C THR A 39 -1.33 10.82 -0.13
N SER A 40 -1.34 10.19 -1.31
CA SER A 40 -2.56 9.57 -1.86
C SER A 40 -2.93 8.23 -1.25
N ASN A 41 -1.96 7.51 -0.63
CA ASN A 41 -2.20 6.17 -0.06
C ASN A 41 -2.66 6.18 1.41
N SER A 42 -2.54 7.30 2.13
CA SER A 42 -2.84 7.31 3.58
C SER A 42 -4.32 7.15 3.92
N SER A 43 -5.24 7.50 3.02
CA SER A 43 -6.69 7.35 3.24
C SER A 43 -7.19 5.93 2.99
N ILE A 44 -6.60 5.25 2.01
CA ILE A 44 -6.90 3.87 1.62
C ILE A 44 -6.48 2.96 2.77
N ASP A 45 -5.21 3.01 3.21
CA ASP A 45 -4.70 2.17 4.31
C ASP A 45 -5.49 2.36 5.61
N ALA A 46 -5.81 3.60 6.00
CA ALA A 46 -6.56 3.86 7.23
C ALA A 46 -7.95 3.20 7.25
N LYS A 47 -8.63 3.18 6.10
CA LYS A 47 -9.98 2.58 5.98
C LYS A 47 -9.93 1.06 6.21
N TYR A 48 -9.01 0.34 5.54
CA TYR A 48 -8.91 -1.12 5.70
C TYR A 48 -8.30 -1.51 7.04
N ILE A 49 -7.40 -0.71 7.63
CA ILE A 49 -6.90 -0.93 8.98
C ILE A 49 -8.05 -0.89 10.00
N GLY A 50 -9.03 0.01 9.83
CA GLY A 50 -10.23 0.06 10.66
C GLY A 50 -11.05 -1.22 10.58
N TYR A 51 -11.37 -1.66 9.35
CA TYR A 51 -12.08 -2.93 9.13
C TYR A 51 -11.31 -4.15 9.65
N ASN A 52 -9.98 -4.10 9.67
CA ASN A 52 -9.10 -5.12 10.22
C ASN A 52 -9.24 -5.29 11.72
N LYS A 53 -9.12 -4.19 12.46
CA LYS A 53 -9.31 -4.25 13.92
C LYS A 53 -10.70 -4.74 14.32
N GLU A 54 -11.74 -4.35 13.58
CA GLU A 54 -13.11 -4.77 13.88
C GLU A 54 -13.32 -6.26 13.58
N LEU A 55 -12.93 -6.74 12.39
CA LEU A 55 -13.09 -8.15 12.03
C LEU A 55 -12.21 -9.08 12.87
N ASP A 56 -10.97 -8.70 13.18
CA ASP A 56 -10.11 -9.49 14.07
C ASP A 56 -10.70 -9.57 15.48
N SER A 57 -11.21 -8.46 16.02
CA SER A 57 -11.91 -8.49 17.32
C SER A 57 -13.10 -9.45 17.28
N LEU A 58 -13.99 -9.31 16.29
CA LEU A 58 -15.15 -10.20 16.13
C LEU A 58 -14.75 -11.67 15.97
N PHE A 59 -13.61 -11.91 15.30
CA PHE A 59 -13.07 -13.24 15.08
C PHE A 59 -12.53 -13.87 16.37
N ASP A 60 -11.71 -13.13 17.11
CA ASP A 60 -11.10 -13.59 18.36
C ASP A 60 -12.15 -13.90 19.43
N TYR A 61 -13.22 -13.10 19.48
CA TYR A 61 -14.37 -13.35 20.36
C TYR A 61 -15.37 -14.38 19.83
N ASN A 62 -15.13 -15.00 18.65
CA ASN A 62 -16.08 -15.88 17.96
C ASN A 62 -17.51 -15.29 17.91
N SER A 63 -17.60 -13.99 17.66
CA SER A 63 -18.86 -13.28 17.69
C SER A 63 -19.77 -13.73 16.55
N PRO A 64 -21.07 -13.97 16.80
CA PRO A 64 -22.04 -14.25 15.74
C PRO A 64 -22.17 -13.09 14.75
N LEU A 65 -21.77 -11.87 15.15
CA LEU A 65 -21.79 -10.68 14.30
C LEU A 65 -20.70 -10.71 13.22
N LEU A 66 -19.68 -11.57 13.35
CA LEU A 66 -18.59 -11.68 12.38
C LEU A 66 -19.12 -11.95 10.97
N LYS A 67 -20.05 -12.91 10.84
CA LYS A 67 -20.62 -13.29 9.53
C LYS A 67 -21.38 -12.12 8.91
N ILE A 68 -22.20 -11.43 9.70
CA ILE A 68 -22.98 -10.27 9.27
C ILE A 68 -22.05 -9.18 8.75
N LYS A 69 -20.98 -8.88 9.49
CA LYS A 69 -20.03 -7.82 9.12
C LYS A 69 -19.25 -8.15 7.85
N ILE A 70 -18.84 -9.41 7.71
CA ILE A 70 -18.16 -9.87 6.49
C ILE A 70 -19.07 -9.74 5.26
N ASP A 71 -20.35 -10.10 5.38
CA ASP A 71 -21.31 -10.01 4.27
C ASP A 71 -21.65 -8.55 3.92
N GLU A 72 -21.77 -7.67 4.91
CA GLU A 72 -21.93 -6.22 4.72
C GLU A 72 -20.76 -5.63 3.92
N LEU A 73 -19.52 -5.91 4.34
CA LEU A 73 -18.31 -5.43 3.66
C LEU A 73 -18.16 -6.04 2.27
N HIS A 74 -18.60 -7.28 2.06
CA HIS A 74 -18.58 -7.93 0.76
C HIS A 74 -19.54 -7.26 -0.22
N HIS A 75 -20.77 -6.96 0.22
CA HIS A 75 -21.75 -6.24 -0.59
C HIS A 75 -21.20 -4.86 -0.98
N LEU A 76 -20.64 -4.13 -0.01
CA LEU A 76 -20.01 -2.84 -0.25
C LEU A 76 -18.88 -2.94 -1.29
N ALA A 77 -18.02 -3.97 -1.18
CA ALA A 77 -16.93 -4.18 -2.11
C ALA A 77 -17.39 -4.42 -3.56
N VAL A 78 -18.47 -5.20 -3.73
CA VAL A 78 -19.05 -5.48 -5.05
C VAL A 78 -19.66 -4.21 -5.65
N GLU A 79 -20.43 -3.47 -4.84
CA GLU A 79 -21.08 -2.23 -5.27
C GLU A 79 -20.06 -1.15 -5.65
N SER A 80 -19.01 -0.97 -4.83
CA SER A 80 -17.97 0.02 -5.07
C SER A 80 -16.88 -0.45 -6.05
N LYS A 81 -16.95 -1.70 -6.55
CA LYS A 81 -15.92 -2.36 -7.38
C LYS A 81 -14.52 -2.29 -6.75
N ASP A 82 -14.46 -2.38 -5.43
CA ASP A 82 -13.23 -2.29 -4.65
C ASP A 82 -12.60 -3.66 -4.49
N THR A 83 -11.65 -3.97 -5.37
CA THR A 83 -10.97 -5.27 -5.40
C THR A 83 -10.20 -5.56 -4.12
N LEU A 84 -9.67 -4.54 -3.44
CA LEU A 84 -8.95 -4.70 -2.17
C LEU A 84 -9.92 -5.10 -1.06
N LEU A 85 -11.05 -4.40 -0.94
CA LEU A 85 -12.10 -4.77 0.02
C LEU A 85 -12.65 -6.17 -0.28
N LEU A 86 -12.81 -6.51 -1.56
CA LEU A 86 -13.31 -7.80 -1.97
C LEU A 86 -12.36 -8.92 -1.56
N ALA A 87 -11.06 -8.82 -1.90
CA ALA A 87 -10.04 -9.79 -1.49
C ALA A 87 -9.98 -9.93 0.04
N TYR A 88 -10.09 -8.81 0.73
CA TYR A 88 -10.09 -8.74 2.18
C TYR A 88 -11.28 -9.48 2.82
N THR A 89 -12.50 -9.32 2.30
CA THR A 89 -13.67 -10.06 2.79
C THR A 89 -13.56 -11.56 2.58
N TYR A 90 -12.99 -12.00 1.45
CA TYR A 90 -12.74 -13.42 1.18
C TYR A 90 -11.73 -14.04 2.16
N PHE A 91 -10.67 -13.32 2.53
CA PHE A 91 -9.72 -13.78 3.53
C PHE A 91 -10.40 -14.12 4.86
N TYR A 92 -11.26 -13.23 5.38
CA TYR A 92 -11.98 -13.48 6.63
C TYR A 92 -13.05 -14.57 6.51
N LYS A 93 -13.72 -14.72 5.36
CA LYS A 93 -14.61 -15.87 5.10
C LYS A 93 -13.84 -17.19 5.23
N ALA A 94 -12.66 -17.29 4.62
CA ALA A 94 -11.81 -18.47 4.68
C ALA A 94 -11.28 -18.73 6.10
N LYS A 95 -10.83 -17.67 6.80
CA LYS A 95 -10.33 -17.73 8.18
C LYS A 95 -11.44 -18.26 9.13
N ALA A 96 -12.67 -17.77 8.97
CA ALA A 96 -13.83 -18.19 9.75
C ALA A 96 -14.18 -19.66 9.50
N PHE A 97 -14.26 -20.07 8.23
CA PHE A 97 -14.57 -21.45 7.85
C PHE A 97 -13.58 -22.46 8.46
N LYS A 98 -12.28 -22.14 8.45
CA LYS A 98 -11.25 -22.98 9.07
C LYS A 98 -11.44 -23.14 10.58
N ASN A 99 -11.88 -22.09 11.27
CA ASN A 99 -12.12 -22.15 12.73
C ASN A 99 -13.40 -22.94 13.08
N TYR A 100 -14.47 -22.84 12.29
CA TYR A 100 -15.67 -23.66 12.47
C TYR A 100 -15.36 -25.15 12.27
N SER A 101 -14.67 -25.49 11.17
CA SER A 101 -14.27 -26.88 10.88
C SER A 101 -13.42 -27.49 12.00
N LYS A 102 -12.56 -26.69 12.64
CA LYS A 102 -11.70 -27.14 13.75
C LYS A 102 -12.47 -27.32 15.06
N LYS A 103 -13.54 -26.55 15.30
CA LYS A 103 -14.40 -26.71 16.48
C LYS A 103 -15.31 -27.92 16.32
N ASP A 104 -15.87 -28.14 15.15
CA ASP A 104 -16.69 -29.32 14.87
C ASP A 104 -15.87 -30.60 15.08
N SER A 105 -14.60 -30.64 14.66
CA SER A 105 -13.74 -31.81 14.91
C SER A 105 -13.47 -32.11 16.39
N VAL A 106 -13.60 -31.14 17.30
CA VAL A 106 -13.39 -31.34 18.75
C VAL A 106 -14.69 -31.79 19.43
N PHE A 107 -15.86 -31.47 18.87
CA PHE A 107 -17.15 -31.92 19.40
C PHE A 107 -17.53 -33.35 18.98
N PHE A 108 -16.86 -33.91 17.96
CA PHE A 108 -17.07 -35.27 17.49
C PHE A 108 -15.98 -36.28 17.90
N SER A 109 -15.10 -35.92 18.85
CA SER A 109 -14.16 -36.83 19.52
C SER A 109 -14.61 -37.14 20.93
#